data_AF-H0FV53-F1
#
_entry.id   AF-H0FV53-F1
#
_cell.length_a   1.000
_cell.length_b   1.000
_cell.length_c   1.000
_cell.angle_alpha   90.00
_cell.angle_beta   90.00
_cell.angle_gamma   90.00
#
_symmetry.space_group_name_H-M   'P 1'
#
loop_
_entity.id
_entity.type
_entity.pdbx_description
1 polymer ?
#
loop_
_entity_poly.entity_id
_entity_poly.type
_entity_poly.pdbx_seq_one_letter_code
_entity_poly.pdbx_strand_id
1 'polypeptide(L)' 'MNRNALYLIIAVLAVITVGLAIYVYQEETTQGVEIKIGEDGVSVQEN' A
#
# COMPACT_ATOMS: atom_id res chain seq x y z
N MET A 1 8.82 -22.36 -24.27
CA MET A 1 7.80 -22.29 -23.20
C MET A 1 6.43 -22.55 -23.79
N ASN A 2 5.61 -23.35 -23.12
CA ASN A 2 4.22 -23.56 -23.52
C ASN A 2 3.45 -22.23 -23.31
N ARG A 3 2.64 -21.81 -24.29
CA ARG A 3 1.86 -20.55 -24.21
C ARG A 3 0.96 -20.53 -22.97
N ASN A 4 0.42 -21.69 -22.60
CA ASN A 4 -0.43 -21.85 -21.41
C ASN A 4 0.33 -21.57 -20.11
N ALA A 5 1.59 -22.01 -20.02
CA ALA A 5 2.45 -21.74 -18.87
C ALA A 5 2.80 -20.25 -18.79
N LEU A 6 3.03 -19.60 -19.94
CA LEU A 6 3.29 -18.16 -19.98
C LEU A 6 2.08 -17.35 -19.50
N TYR A 7 0.86 -17.69 -19.94
CA TYR A 7 -0.35 -17.01 -19.47
C TYR A 7 -0.59 -17.20 -17.97
N LEU A 8 -0.30 -18.38 -17.42
CA LEU A 8 -0.36 -18.63 -15.98
C LEU A 8 0.59 -17.72 -15.20
N ILE A 9 1.84 -17.60 -15.66
CA ILE A 9 2.84 -16.72 -15.03
C ILE A 9 2.35 -15.27 -15.06
N ILE A 10 1.85 -14.79 -16.20
CA ILE A 10 1.34 -13.42 -16.34
C ILE A 10 0.15 -13.18 -15.41
N ALA A 11 -0.79 -14.13 -15.33
CA ALA A 11 -1.95 -14.00 -14.45
C ALA A 11 -1.55 -13.90 -12.97
N VAL A 12 -0.61 -14.73 -12.53
CA VAL A 12 -0.07 -14.67 -11.16
C VAL A 12 0.60 -13.33 -10.88
N LEU A 13 1.44 -12.85 -11.80
CA LEU A 13 2.12 -11.55 -11.67
C LEU A 13 1.11 -10.39 -11.61
N ALA A 14 0.06 -10.43 -12.43
CA ALA A 14 -0.98 -9.41 -12.42
C ALA A 14 -1.72 -9.36 -11.07
N VAL A 15 -2.09 -10.52 -10.51
CA VAL A 15 -2.75 -10.61 -9.19
C VAL A 15 -1.85 -10.05 -8.08
N ILE A 16 -0.56 -10.41 -8.08
CA ILE A 16 0.41 -9.88 -7.10
C ILE A 16 0.51 -8.36 -7.21
N THR A 17 0.62 -7.83 -8.43
CA THR A 17 0.76 -6.39 -8.68
C THR A 17 -0.49 -5.64 -8.18
N VAL A 18 -1.69 -6.14 -8.48
CA VAL A 18 -2.95 -5.53 -8.01
C VAL A 18 -3.07 -5.60 -6.48
N GLY A 19 -2.73 -6.74 -5.87
CA GLY A 19 -2.76 -6.89 -4.41
C GLY A 19 -1.83 -5.92 -3.69
N LEU A 20 -0.60 -5.75 -4.20
CA LEU A 20 0.36 -4.79 -3.66
C LEU A 20 -0.11 -3.35 -3.85
N ALA A 21 -0.70 -3.01 -5.00
CA ALA A 21 -1.24 -1.67 -5.23
C ALA A 21 -2.34 -1.31 -4.22
N ILE A 22 -3.24 -2.26 -3.93
CA ILE A 22 -4.29 -2.08 -2.92
C ILE A 22 -3.68 -1.93 -1.52
N TYR A 23 -2.71 -2.78 -1.16
CA TYR A 23 -2.03 -2.73 0.13
C TYR A 23 -1.38 -1.36 0.36
N VAL A 24 -0.59 -0.88 -0.61
CA VAL A 24 0.08 0.42 -0.54
C VAL A 24 -0.93 1.57 -0.47
N TYR A 25 -2.01 1.53 -1.27
CA TYR A 25 -3.04 2.56 -1.24
C TYR A 25 -3.78 2.64 0.11
N GLN A 26 -3.94 1.49 0.79
CA GLN A 26 -4.59 1.43 2.09
C GLN A 26 -3.73 2.04 3.19
N GLU A 27 -2.42 1.84 3.15
CA GLU A 27 -1.47 2.35 4.15
C GLU A 27 -1.49 3.89 4.24
N GLU A 28 -1.62 4.57 3.09
CA GLU A 28 -1.68 6.04 3.00
C GLU A 28 -2.91 6.65 3.70
N THR A 29 -3.98 5.87 3.91
CA THR A 29 -5.25 6.39 4.46
C THR A 29 -5.41 6.15 5.96
N THR A 30 -4.63 5.26 6.60
CA THR A 30 -4.91 4.83 7.98
C THR A 30 -3.82 5.16 9.01
N GLN A 31 -2.57 5.44 8.61
CA GLN A 31 -1.47 5.61 9.57
C GLN A 31 -0.77 6.98 9.54
N GLY A 32 -1.37 7.98 8.91
CA GLY A 32 -0.94 9.36 9.05
C GLY A 32 -1.25 9.87 10.45
N VAL A 33 -0.38 9.58 11.43
CA VAL A 33 -0.35 10.36 12.67
C VAL A 33 -0.13 11.80 12.24
N GLU A 34 -1.14 12.65 12.45
CA GLU A 34 -1.08 14.06 12.08
C GLU A 34 -0.14 14.77 13.06
N ILE A 35 1.17 14.71 12.80
CA ILE A 35 2.19 15.35 13.65
C ILE A 35 2.12 16.87 13.38
N LYS A 36 1.31 17.56 14.17
CA LYS A 36 1.28 19.02 14.22
C LYS A 36 2.43 19.49 15.13
N ILE A 37 3.48 20.03 14.51
CA ILE A 37 4.60 20.68 15.22
C ILE A 37 4.21 22.15 15.38
N GLY A 38 3.69 22.52 16.56
CA GLY A 38 3.38 23.89 16.94
C GLY A 38 4.50 24.53 17.76
N GLU A 39 4.39 25.84 18.01
CA GLU A 39 5.37 26.62 18.80
C GLU A 39 5.53 26.12 20.25
N ASP A 40 4.55 25.35 20.78
CA ASP A 40 4.54 24.80 22.13
C ASP A 40 5.00 23.32 22.24
N GLY A 41 5.39 22.67 21.12
CA GLY A 41 5.91 21.28 21.09
C GLY A 41 5.09 20.29 20.24
N VAL A 42 5.42 18.99 20.36
CA VAL A 42 4.82 17.89 19.56
C VAL A 42 3.57 17.35 20.26
N SER A 43 2.39 17.53 19.66
CA SER A 43 1.16 16.87 20.09
C SER A 43 0.84 15.69 19.17
N VAL A 44 0.85 14.47 19.70
CA VAL A 44 0.38 13.26 19.00
C VAL A 44 -1.09 13.07 19.37
N GLN A 45 -1.98 13.16 18.39
CA GLN A 45 -3.40 12.92 18.54
C GLN A 45 -3.77 11.66 17.75
N GLU A 46 -4.23 10.64 18.46
CA GLU A 46 -4.66 9.34 17.94
C GLU A 46 -6.18 9.38 17.74
N ASN A 47 -6.69 8.98 16.57
CA ASN A 47 -8.13 8.80 16.33
C ASN A 47 -8.53 7.34 16.57
#